data_AF-F3FSC4-F1
#
_entry.id   AF-F3FSC4-F1
#
_cell.length_a   1.000
_cell.length_b   1.000
_cell.length_c   1.000
_cell.angle_alpha   90.00
_cell.angle_beta   90.00
_cell.angle_gamma   90.00
#
_symmetry.space_group_name_H-M   'P 1'
#
loop_
_entity.id
_entity.type
_entity.pdbx_description
1 polymer ?
#
loop_
_entity_poly.entity_id
_entity_poly.type
_entity_poly.pdbx_seq_one_letter_code
_entity_poly.pdbx_strand_id
1 'polypeptide(L)'
;NFCSLGEDVPINALNSLRLLFLRGSGISRLPAWNWLRSELIRIDVRDNRISEISIDELDNIERSLSSSRLHLHLNGNPLNSPTLERIRLFREGRLRPRWGVSQSVNPVEAGPDSAPWLAGLNREQVNTRIRLWQDLRACVGSADFFQMLSDLTHSADFSSNRDELIARVWSMIESASVNAELRAQLFDLAAHPQTCGDGLALVFGDMEVRVQIFSIMSSTPASAQPRKLFRMTRSLDRLDQVEKIALHEIAFRQASGERVDEAEVRLAYRVGLQARLELPGQPRTMLFSAIARVSEADLQAAYNEIIDRETTPAFFQSMIAREFWMSYLEIRYAPEFEPVKQPFNQRLVALDELPPDQQSDQQYIEQIGVISRERERAINEFAITLSRQIAEAVNITAQ
;
A
#
# COMPACT_ATOMS: atom_id res chain seq x y z
N ASN A 1 17.48 8.56 11.05
CA ASN A 1 18.02 9.92 11.21
C ASN A 1 17.17 10.90 10.42
N PHE A 2 16.17 11.49 11.07
CA PHE A 2 15.30 12.49 10.43
C PHE A 2 15.93 13.87 10.63
N CYS A 3 16.22 14.57 9.53
CA CYS A 3 16.70 15.94 9.58
C CYS A 3 15.48 16.85 9.73
N SER A 4 15.34 17.53 10.86
CA SER A 4 14.30 18.55 11.05
C SER A 4 14.66 19.76 10.18
N LEU A 5 13.93 19.96 9.08
CA LEU A 5 13.95 21.20 8.34
C LEU A 5 13.22 22.25 9.19
N GLY A 6 13.90 23.35 9.52
CA GLY A 6 13.30 24.46 10.27
C GLY A 6 12.18 25.16 9.47
N GLU A 7 11.32 25.89 10.18
CA GLU A 7 10.08 26.51 9.64
C GLU A 7 10.30 27.41 8.42
N ASP A 8 11.51 27.98 8.27
CA ASP A 8 11.84 28.96 7.22
C ASP A 8 12.89 28.47 6.21
N VAL A 9 13.19 27.16 6.12
CA VAL A 9 14.20 26.69 5.17
C VAL A 9 13.71 26.91 3.73
N PRO A 10 14.43 27.73 2.92
CA PRO A 10 14.04 27.98 1.54
C PRO A 10 14.33 26.72 0.70
N ILE A 11 13.28 25.94 0.45
CA ILE A 11 13.33 24.72 -0.37
C ILE A 11 13.04 24.98 -1.86
N ASN A 12 12.79 26.24 -2.22
CA ASN A 12 12.49 26.72 -3.57
C ASN A 12 13.57 26.42 -4.63
N ALA A 13 14.82 26.14 -4.22
CA ALA A 13 15.92 25.78 -5.11
C ALA A 13 15.94 24.27 -5.48
N LEU A 14 15.19 23.42 -4.78
CA LEU A 14 15.25 21.96 -4.91
C LEU A 14 14.27 21.43 -5.98
N ASN A 15 14.44 21.87 -7.23
CA ASN A 15 13.52 21.56 -8.32
C ASN A 15 13.37 20.05 -8.63
N SER A 16 14.36 19.22 -8.29
CA SER A 16 14.34 17.75 -8.48
C SER A 16 13.68 16.98 -7.32
N LEU A 17 13.19 17.67 -6.28
CA LEU A 17 12.54 17.00 -5.15
C LEU A 17 11.20 16.42 -5.61
N ARG A 18 10.98 15.12 -5.34
CA ARG A 18 9.73 14.42 -5.71
C ARG A 18 8.78 14.24 -4.53
N LEU A 19 9.33 14.03 -3.33
CA LEU A 19 8.57 13.75 -2.11
C LEU A 19 9.06 14.66 -0.99
N LEU A 20 8.13 15.34 -0.31
CA LEU A 20 8.39 16.20 0.84
C LEU A 20 7.54 15.74 2.03
N PHE A 21 8.18 15.40 3.14
CA PHE A 21 7.51 14.98 4.38
C PHE A 21 7.86 15.95 5.51
N LEU A 22 6.88 16.75 5.93
CA LEU A 22 6.98 17.78 6.97
C LEU A 22 5.94 17.57 8.08
N ARG A 23 5.47 16.35 8.26
CA ARG A 23 4.46 16.02 9.25
C ARG A 23 4.95 16.31 10.67
N GLY A 24 4.11 16.93 11.51
CA GLY A 24 4.43 17.18 12.92
C GLY A 24 5.65 18.08 13.14
N SER A 25 6.02 18.88 12.13
CA SER A 25 7.17 19.78 12.18
C SER A 25 6.87 21.11 12.88
N GLY A 26 5.60 21.41 13.12
CA GLY A 26 5.15 22.64 13.79
C GLY A 26 4.87 23.81 12.85
N ILE A 27 5.08 23.65 11.53
CA ILE A 27 4.93 24.73 10.55
C ILE A 27 3.53 25.37 10.61
N SER A 28 3.50 26.70 10.51
CA SER A 28 2.24 27.46 10.51
C SER A 28 1.79 27.92 9.12
N ARG A 29 2.61 27.66 8.09
CA ARG A 29 2.40 28.09 6.70
C ARG A 29 2.89 27.00 5.76
N LEU A 30 2.37 26.94 4.54
CA LEU A 30 2.95 26.09 3.51
C LEU A 30 4.35 26.63 3.13
N PRO A 31 5.35 25.76 2.95
CA PRO A 31 6.67 26.22 2.54
C PRO A 31 6.62 26.81 1.13
N ALA A 32 7.34 27.91 0.92
CA ALA A 32 7.43 28.55 -0.38
C ALA A 32 8.16 27.63 -1.37
N TRP A 33 7.49 27.28 -2.46
CA TRP A 33 8.01 26.37 -3.48
C TRP A 33 7.99 27.01 -4.88
N ASN A 34 8.89 26.53 -5.75
CA ASN A 34 8.84 26.86 -7.18
C ASN A 34 7.85 25.93 -7.91
N TRP A 35 6.56 26.20 -7.75
CA TRP A 35 5.45 25.39 -8.28
C TRP A 35 5.50 25.12 -9.78
N LEU A 36 6.21 25.96 -10.56
CA LEU A 36 6.29 25.92 -12.01
C LEU A 36 7.39 25.01 -12.58
N ARG A 37 8.44 24.68 -11.81
CA ARG A 37 9.59 23.84 -12.25
C ARG A 37 9.85 22.64 -11.35
N SER A 38 8.79 22.21 -10.69
CA SER A 38 8.80 21.23 -9.62
C SER A 38 8.57 19.83 -10.15
N GLU A 39 9.47 18.89 -9.84
CA GLU A 39 9.20 17.45 -9.97
C GLU A 39 8.43 16.90 -8.75
N LEU A 40 7.90 17.76 -7.86
CA LEU A 40 7.14 17.30 -6.70
C LEU A 40 5.89 16.57 -7.14
N ILE A 41 5.83 15.33 -6.70
CA ILE A 41 4.67 14.45 -6.80
C ILE A 41 3.95 14.45 -5.45
N ARG A 42 4.61 14.86 -4.35
CA ARG A 42 4.03 14.73 -3.02
C ARG A 42 4.52 15.72 -1.98
N ILE A 43 3.58 16.23 -1.19
CA ILE A 43 3.80 17.05 -0.01
C ILE A 43 2.91 16.53 1.14
N ASP A 44 3.53 16.07 2.23
CA ASP A 44 2.87 15.69 3.47
C ASP A 44 3.14 16.73 4.55
N VAL A 45 2.15 17.53 4.88
CA VAL A 45 2.21 18.59 5.91
C VAL A 45 1.19 18.33 7.02
N ARG A 46 0.85 17.06 7.29
CA ARG A 46 -0.10 16.69 8.34
C ARG A 46 0.36 17.07 9.75
N ASP A 47 -0.58 17.18 10.67
CA ASP A 47 -0.35 17.43 12.12
C ASP A 47 0.54 18.66 12.39
N ASN A 48 0.32 19.73 11.63
CA ASN A 48 1.02 21.01 11.78
C ASN A 48 0.05 22.10 12.28
N ARG A 49 0.50 23.36 12.25
CA ARG A 49 -0.25 24.52 12.77
C ARG A 49 -0.78 25.43 11.65
N ILE A 50 -0.97 24.88 10.45
CA ILE A 50 -1.44 25.65 9.28
C ILE A 50 -2.91 26.01 9.48
N SER A 51 -3.21 27.30 9.61
CA SER A 51 -4.59 27.78 9.80
C SER A 51 -5.19 28.42 8.56
N GLU A 52 -4.37 28.94 7.65
CA GLU A 52 -4.81 29.62 6.45
C GLU A 52 -3.98 29.16 5.24
N ILE A 53 -4.66 29.05 4.09
CA ILE A 53 -4.03 28.90 2.78
C ILE A 53 -4.57 30.04 1.91
N SER A 54 -3.67 30.86 1.39
CA SER A 54 -3.99 32.00 0.55
C SER A 54 -4.43 31.58 -0.85
N ILE A 55 -5.16 32.46 -1.54
CA ILE A 55 -5.60 32.22 -2.93
C ILE A 55 -4.40 32.08 -3.86
N ASP A 56 -3.35 32.89 -3.68
CA ASP A 56 -2.15 32.80 -4.50
C ASP A 56 -1.43 31.45 -4.33
N GLU A 57 -1.42 30.87 -3.12
CA GLU A 57 -0.90 29.52 -2.89
C GLU A 57 -1.76 28.47 -3.58
N LEU A 58 -3.09 28.58 -3.52
CA LEU A 58 -4.03 27.68 -4.22
C LEU A 58 -3.83 27.72 -5.74
N ASP A 59 -3.75 28.93 -6.32
CA ASP A 59 -3.55 29.14 -7.76
C ASP A 59 -2.19 28.60 -8.23
N ASN A 60 -1.15 28.78 -7.43
CA ASN A 60 0.17 28.22 -7.74
C ASN A 60 0.16 26.69 -7.68
N ILE A 61 -0.54 26.10 -6.70
CA ILE A 61 -0.76 24.65 -6.64
C ILE A 61 -1.56 24.18 -7.87
N GLU A 62 -2.61 24.90 -8.29
CA GLU A 62 -3.42 24.57 -9.49
C GLU A 62 -2.57 24.50 -10.77
N ARG A 63 -1.71 25.50 -10.97
CA ARG A 63 -0.79 25.54 -12.11
C ARG A 63 0.17 24.36 -12.11
N SER A 64 0.63 23.94 -10.93
CA SER A 64 1.48 22.76 -10.76
C SER A 64 0.71 21.45 -11.00
N LEU A 65 -0.53 21.35 -10.54
CA LEU A 65 -1.44 20.20 -10.73
C LEU A 65 -1.84 19.98 -12.20
N SER A 66 -1.77 21.03 -13.02
CA SER A 66 -2.04 20.97 -14.46
C SER A 66 -0.88 20.34 -15.25
N SER A 67 0.32 20.26 -14.66
CA SER A 67 1.54 19.75 -15.32
C SER A 67 2.22 18.58 -14.58
N SER A 68 1.85 18.30 -13.32
CA SER A 68 2.47 17.26 -12.48
C SER A 68 1.44 16.50 -11.62
N ARG A 69 1.77 15.26 -11.23
CA ARG A 69 0.97 14.36 -10.36
C ARG A 69 1.10 14.72 -8.87
N LEU A 70 0.99 16.00 -8.51
CA LEU A 70 1.21 16.46 -7.13
C LEU A 70 0.05 16.07 -6.18
N HIS A 71 0.37 15.47 -5.04
CA HIS A 71 -0.54 15.18 -3.93
C HIS A 71 -0.18 15.99 -2.68
N LEU A 72 -1.13 16.74 -2.12
CA LEU A 72 -0.96 17.56 -0.90
C LEU A 72 -1.83 17.01 0.25
N HIS A 73 -1.23 16.72 1.41
CA HIS A 73 -1.92 16.22 2.61
C HIS A 73 -1.87 17.24 3.75
N LEU A 74 -3.05 17.68 4.21
CA LEU A 74 -3.21 18.75 5.20
C LEU A 74 -3.92 18.31 6.49
N ASN A 75 -4.27 17.04 6.63
CA ASN A 75 -5.00 16.53 7.82
C ASN A 75 -4.27 16.87 9.14
N GLY A 76 -5.03 17.11 10.21
CA GLY A 76 -4.45 17.45 11.52
C GLY A 76 -4.00 18.92 11.68
N ASN A 77 -4.25 19.78 10.68
CA ASN A 77 -4.01 21.21 10.77
C ASN A 77 -5.27 21.99 11.19
N PRO A 78 -5.14 23.08 11.97
CA PRO A 78 -6.26 23.92 12.42
C PRO A 78 -6.77 24.88 11.32
N LEU A 79 -7.15 24.34 10.16
CA LEU A 79 -7.62 25.11 9.00
C LEU A 79 -8.89 25.90 9.34
N ASN A 80 -8.89 27.21 9.05
CA ASN A 80 -10.03 28.09 9.29
C ASN A 80 -11.16 27.87 8.27
N SER A 81 -12.40 28.22 8.63
CA SER A 81 -13.58 28.03 7.78
C SER A 81 -13.48 28.70 6.40
N PRO A 82 -12.94 29.92 6.25
CA PRO A 82 -12.72 30.53 4.93
C PRO A 82 -11.78 29.70 4.04
N THR A 83 -10.71 29.13 4.60
CA THR A 83 -9.78 28.27 3.87
C THR A 83 -10.43 26.96 3.47
N LEU A 84 -11.20 26.35 4.38
CA LEU A 84 -11.96 25.13 4.08
C LEU A 84 -12.96 25.37 2.95
N GLU A 85 -13.66 26.50 2.93
CA GLU A 85 -14.58 26.81 1.83
C GLU A 85 -13.89 27.13 0.52
N ARG A 86 -12.73 27.80 0.54
CA ARG A 86 -11.90 27.96 -0.67
C ARG A 86 -11.45 26.61 -1.23
N ILE A 87 -10.96 25.71 -0.38
CA ILE A 87 -10.58 24.34 -0.76
C ILE A 87 -11.81 23.58 -1.30
N ARG A 88 -12.98 23.73 -0.67
CA ARG A 88 -14.22 23.09 -1.12
C ARG A 88 -14.62 23.57 -2.51
N LEU A 89 -14.72 24.88 -2.73
CA LEU A 89 -15.06 25.48 -4.02
C LEU A 89 -14.03 25.08 -5.10
N PHE A 90 -12.76 25.02 -4.73
CA PHE A 90 -11.69 24.54 -5.59
C PHE A 90 -11.86 23.06 -5.99
N ARG A 91 -12.22 22.19 -5.03
CA ARG A 91 -12.57 20.77 -5.29
C ARG A 91 -13.83 20.63 -6.14
N GLU A 92 -14.83 21.47 -5.91
CA GLU A 92 -16.10 21.41 -6.64
C GLU A 92 -15.99 21.90 -8.09
N GLY A 93 -15.01 22.77 -8.37
CA GLY A 93 -14.81 23.38 -9.68
C GLY A 93 -14.16 22.49 -10.74
N ARG A 94 -13.02 21.82 -10.46
CA ARG A 94 -12.21 21.23 -11.55
C ARG A 94 -11.37 19.97 -11.29
N LEU A 95 -11.05 19.54 -10.06
CA LEU A 95 -10.17 18.38 -9.81
C LEU A 95 -10.49 17.68 -8.47
N ARG A 96 -11.17 16.52 -8.49
CA ARG A 96 -11.70 15.88 -7.26
C ARG A 96 -10.81 14.88 -6.49
N PRO A 97 -9.67 14.33 -6.99
CA PRO A 97 -8.88 13.40 -6.16
C PRO A 97 -7.43 13.81 -5.86
N ARG A 98 -7.03 15.11 -5.91
CA ARG A 98 -5.60 15.51 -5.75
C ARG A 98 -5.25 16.21 -4.43
N TRP A 99 -6.25 16.43 -3.57
CA TRP A 99 -6.11 17.11 -2.28
C TRP A 99 -6.57 16.18 -1.15
N GLY A 100 -5.64 15.80 -0.27
CA GLY A 100 -5.93 15.12 0.99
C GLY A 100 -6.31 16.15 2.05
N VAL A 101 -7.56 16.62 1.97
CA VAL A 101 -8.20 17.43 3.02
C VAL A 101 -9.43 16.65 3.45
N SER A 102 -9.26 15.74 4.40
CA SER A 102 -10.40 15.33 5.22
C SER A 102 -10.83 16.60 5.95
N GLN A 103 -12.12 16.95 5.89
CA GLN A 103 -12.63 18.01 6.76
C GLN A 103 -12.08 17.69 8.16
N SER A 104 -11.44 18.67 8.78
CA SER A 104 -11.18 18.66 10.21
C SER A 104 -12.54 18.73 10.91
N VAL A 105 -13.32 17.67 10.77
CA VAL A 105 -14.20 17.22 11.81
C VAL A 105 -13.24 17.04 12.97
N ASN A 106 -13.42 17.83 14.03
CA ASN A 106 -12.78 17.59 15.33
C ASN A 106 -12.63 16.08 15.50
N PRO A 107 -11.47 15.55 15.89
CA PRO A 107 -11.28 14.11 16.00
C PRO A 107 -12.48 13.59 16.77
N VAL A 108 -13.44 12.98 16.05
CA VAL A 108 -14.58 12.36 16.71
C VAL A 108 -13.89 11.41 17.64
N GLU A 109 -14.21 11.48 18.92
CA GLU A 109 -13.65 10.58 19.91
C GLU A 109 -14.02 9.16 19.45
N ALA A 110 -13.20 8.57 18.57
CA ALA A 110 -13.22 7.17 18.20
C ALA A 110 -12.62 6.42 19.38
N GLY A 111 -13.19 6.67 20.56
CA GLY A 111 -13.22 5.71 21.62
C GLY A 111 -14.25 4.64 21.24
N PRO A 112 -14.14 3.45 21.83
CA PRO A 112 -15.15 2.40 21.71
C PRO A 112 -16.55 2.87 22.16
N ASP A 113 -16.64 3.97 22.92
CA ASP A 113 -17.90 4.59 23.36
C ASP A 113 -18.64 5.33 22.22
N SER A 114 -17.97 5.60 21.09
CA SER A 114 -18.65 5.99 19.85
C SER A 114 -19.17 4.72 19.16
N ALA A 115 -20.46 4.72 18.85
CA ALA A 115 -21.32 3.55 18.79
C ALA A 115 -21.22 2.52 17.62
N PRO A 116 -20.34 2.61 16.59
CA PRO A 116 -20.50 1.69 15.47
C PRO A 116 -19.84 0.31 15.61
N TRP A 117 -18.69 0.21 16.30
CA TRP A 117 -17.82 -0.99 16.27
C TRP A 117 -18.15 -2.08 17.30
N LEU A 118 -18.91 -1.75 18.35
CA LEU A 118 -19.27 -2.66 19.45
C LEU A 118 -20.73 -3.14 19.39
N ALA A 119 -21.44 -2.84 18.30
CA ALA A 119 -22.83 -3.23 18.12
C ALA A 119 -22.99 -4.77 18.13
N GLY A 120 -24.04 -5.26 18.79
CA GLY A 120 -24.43 -6.68 18.75
C GLY A 120 -23.69 -7.61 19.72
N LEU A 121 -22.83 -7.10 20.60
CA LEU A 121 -22.02 -7.90 21.55
C LEU A 121 -22.62 -7.96 22.95
N ASN A 122 -22.28 -9.03 23.69
CA ASN A 122 -22.59 -9.12 25.12
C ASN A 122 -21.63 -8.27 25.98
N ARG A 123 -21.97 -8.04 27.26
CA ARG A 123 -21.18 -7.16 28.16
C ARG A 123 -19.72 -7.61 28.33
N GLU A 124 -19.46 -8.92 28.35
CA GLU A 124 -18.11 -9.44 28.53
C GLU A 124 -17.25 -9.19 27.28
N GLN A 125 -17.80 -9.48 26.09
CA GLN A 125 -17.16 -9.21 24.80
C GLN A 125 -16.88 -7.71 24.60
N VAL A 126 -17.84 -6.86 24.99
CA VAL A 126 -17.68 -5.40 24.97
C VAL A 126 -16.50 -4.99 25.86
N ASN A 127 -16.41 -5.47 27.09
CA ASN A 127 -15.32 -5.12 28.01
C ASN A 127 -13.95 -5.56 27.48
N THR A 128 -13.84 -6.76 26.90
CA THR A 128 -12.60 -7.26 26.31
C THR A 128 -12.15 -6.38 25.14
N ARG A 129 -13.08 -6.06 24.23
CA ARG A 129 -12.80 -5.23 23.06
C ARG A 129 -12.47 -3.78 23.40
N ILE A 130 -13.11 -3.21 24.43
CA ILE A 130 -12.76 -1.89 24.97
C ILE A 130 -11.31 -1.87 25.45
N ARG A 131 -10.86 -2.89 26.21
CA ARG A 131 -9.48 -2.97 26.68
C ARG A 131 -8.49 -3.04 25.54
N LEU A 132 -8.70 -3.95 24.58
CA LEU A 132 -7.83 -4.07 23.40
C LEU A 132 -7.70 -2.75 22.63
N TRP A 133 -8.81 -2.05 22.44
CA TRP A 133 -8.82 -0.75 21.78
C TRP A 133 -8.01 0.29 22.55
N GLN A 134 -8.21 0.38 23.86
CA GLN A 134 -7.50 1.33 24.72
C GLN A 134 -5.99 1.06 24.75
N ASP A 135 -5.59 -0.20 24.90
CA ASP A 135 -4.19 -0.62 24.93
C ASP A 135 -3.48 -0.27 23.61
N LEU A 136 -4.13 -0.53 22.47
CA LEU A 136 -3.59 -0.17 21.16
C LEU A 136 -3.54 1.35 20.95
N ARG A 137 -4.54 2.10 21.42
CA ARG A 137 -4.57 3.57 21.30
C ARG A 137 -3.52 4.25 22.17
N ALA A 138 -3.11 3.62 23.27
CA ALA A 138 -2.02 4.09 24.10
C ALA A 138 -0.62 3.87 23.46
N CYS A 139 -0.52 3.05 22.40
CA CYS A 139 0.75 2.83 21.72
C CYS A 139 1.18 4.06 20.90
N VAL A 140 2.49 4.32 20.88
CA VAL A 140 3.11 5.38 20.08
C VAL A 140 2.88 5.11 18.59
N GLY A 141 2.52 6.15 17.83
CA GLY A 141 2.27 6.05 16.39
C GLY A 141 0.88 5.52 15.99
N SER A 142 -0.01 5.24 16.95
CA SER A 142 -1.35 4.68 16.68
C SER A 142 -2.36 5.67 16.09
N ALA A 143 -2.06 6.98 16.09
CA ALA A 143 -3.02 8.03 15.76
C ALA A 143 -3.62 7.87 14.35
N ASP A 144 -2.81 7.64 13.31
CA ASP A 144 -3.33 7.47 11.95
C ASP A 144 -4.12 6.18 11.78
N PHE A 145 -3.73 5.12 12.50
CA PHE A 145 -4.45 3.87 12.47
C PHE A 145 -5.88 4.06 12.98
N PHE A 146 -6.05 4.73 14.12
CA PHE A 146 -7.39 5.03 14.65
C PHE A 146 -8.15 6.08 13.83
N GLN A 147 -7.46 7.04 13.21
CA GLN A 147 -8.10 7.97 12.28
C GLN A 147 -8.64 7.23 11.06
N MET A 148 -7.86 6.31 10.49
CA MET A 148 -8.27 5.45 9.39
C MET A 148 -9.49 4.60 9.76
N LEU A 149 -9.49 3.97 10.94
CA LEU A 149 -10.65 3.23 11.43
C LEU A 149 -11.88 4.13 11.58
N SER A 150 -11.71 5.37 12.06
CA SER A 150 -12.80 6.35 12.11
C SER A 150 -13.33 6.67 10.72
N ASP A 151 -12.44 6.94 9.76
CA ASP A 151 -12.81 7.29 8.39
C ASP A 151 -13.54 6.11 7.69
N LEU A 152 -13.27 4.86 8.08
CA LEU A 152 -13.93 3.68 7.50
C LEU A 152 -15.44 3.66 7.79
N THR A 153 -15.90 4.36 8.83
CA THR A 153 -17.34 4.52 9.10
C THR A 153 -18.08 5.29 8.01
N HIS A 154 -17.37 5.99 7.13
CA HIS A 154 -17.93 6.71 5.99
C HIS A 154 -17.82 5.92 4.67
N SER A 155 -17.33 4.67 4.71
CA SER A 155 -17.15 3.84 3.51
C SER A 155 -18.46 3.20 3.01
N ALA A 156 -18.42 2.75 1.74
CA ALA A 156 -19.47 1.93 1.13
C ALA A 156 -19.80 0.69 1.97
N ASP A 157 -18.74 -0.02 2.38
CA ASP A 157 -18.85 -1.26 3.15
C ASP A 157 -19.49 -1.00 4.53
N PHE A 158 -19.25 0.16 5.15
CA PHE A 158 -19.92 0.48 6.41
C PHE A 158 -21.43 0.67 6.24
N SER A 159 -21.87 1.19 5.09
CA SER A 159 -23.29 1.41 4.80
C SER A 159 -24.01 0.13 4.38
N SER A 160 -23.35 -0.70 3.56
CA SER A 160 -23.99 -1.84 2.87
C SER A 160 -23.58 -3.23 3.41
N ASN A 161 -22.42 -3.35 4.06
CA ASN A 161 -21.84 -4.61 4.56
C ASN A 161 -21.22 -4.43 5.96
N ARG A 162 -21.95 -3.72 6.83
CA ARG A 162 -21.45 -3.27 8.14
C ARG A 162 -20.90 -4.40 9.00
N ASP A 163 -21.62 -5.50 9.14
CA ASP A 163 -21.23 -6.60 10.04
C ASP A 163 -19.92 -7.26 9.59
N GLU A 164 -19.74 -7.43 8.27
CA GLU A 164 -18.51 -7.97 7.71
C GLU A 164 -17.33 -7.00 7.89
N LEU A 165 -17.55 -5.70 7.67
CA LEU A 165 -16.51 -4.69 7.93
C LEU A 165 -16.11 -4.65 9.41
N ILE A 166 -17.08 -4.71 10.33
CA ILE A 166 -16.82 -4.79 11.78
C ILE A 166 -15.96 -6.02 12.09
N ALA A 167 -16.31 -7.20 11.55
CA ALA A 167 -15.54 -8.42 11.78
C ALA A 167 -14.09 -8.30 11.28
N ARG A 168 -13.89 -7.73 10.08
CA ARG A 168 -12.57 -7.48 9.49
C ARG A 168 -11.72 -6.53 10.34
N VAL A 169 -12.30 -5.42 10.78
CA VAL A 169 -11.63 -4.44 11.66
C VAL A 169 -11.20 -5.09 12.98
N TRP A 170 -12.06 -5.88 13.62
CA TRP A 170 -11.70 -6.54 14.88
C TRP A 170 -10.62 -7.61 14.71
N SER A 171 -10.65 -8.38 13.62
CA SER A 171 -9.58 -9.33 13.30
C SER A 171 -8.21 -8.63 13.18
N MET A 172 -8.18 -7.45 12.57
CA MET A 172 -6.98 -6.62 12.46
C MET A 172 -6.50 -6.10 13.82
N ILE A 173 -7.41 -5.56 14.64
CA ILE A 173 -7.13 -5.08 16.00
C ILE A 173 -6.58 -6.21 16.88
N GLU A 174 -7.23 -7.37 16.86
CA GLU A 174 -6.78 -8.55 17.62
C GLU A 174 -5.37 -8.96 17.19
N SER A 175 -5.10 -9.01 15.88
CA SER A 175 -3.76 -9.34 15.36
C SER A 175 -2.68 -8.32 15.77
N ALA A 176 -3.01 -7.02 15.70
CA ALA A 176 -2.12 -5.93 16.12
C ALA A 176 -1.85 -5.94 17.64
N SER A 177 -2.81 -6.40 18.45
CA SER A 177 -2.65 -6.49 19.90
C SER A 177 -1.66 -7.60 20.30
N VAL A 178 -1.61 -8.70 19.55
CA VAL A 178 -0.81 -9.88 19.88
C VAL A 178 0.66 -9.73 19.44
N ASN A 179 0.94 -9.01 18.35
CA ASN A 179 2.31 -8.91 17.80
C ASN A 179 2.77 -7.46 17.60
N ALA A 180 3.88 -7.10 18.24
CA ALA A 180 4.43 -5.74 18.22
C ALA A 180 5.02 -5.31 16.88
N GLU A 181 5.62 -6.24 16.13
CA GLU A 181 6.19 -5.98 14.82
C GLU A 181 5.10 -5.74 13.78
N LEU A 182 4.09 -6.61 13.73
CA LEU A 182 2.91 -6.43 12.89
C LEU A 182 2.21 -5.10 13.23
N ARG A 183 2.04 -4.79 14.52
CA ARG A 183 1.47 -3.51 14.95
C ARG A 183 2.22 -2.31 14.39
N ALA A 184 3.55 -2.31 14.48
CA ALA A 184 4.38 -1.24 13.92
C ALA A 184 4.17 -1.12 12.39
N GLN A 185 4.17 -2.24 11.67
CA GLN A 185 3.93 -2.22 10.22
C GLN A 185 2.53 -1.70 9.84
N LEU A 186 1.50 -2.03 10.62
CA LEU A 186 0.14 -1.53 10.41
C LEU A 186 0.04 -0.03 10.71
N PHE A 187 0.68 0.45 11.79
CA PHE A 187 0.73 1.87 12.09
C PHE A 187 1.47 2.65 11.01
N ASP A 188 2.59 2.11 10.53
CA ASP A 188 3.32 2.69 9.41
C ASP A 188 2.43 2.76 8.17
N LEU A 189 1.78 1.66 7.76
CA LEU A 189 0.84 1.66 6.64
C LEU A 189 -0.26 2.72 6.79
N ALA A 190 -0.82 2.88 7.99
CA ALA A 190 -1.86 3.88 8.25
C ALA A 190 -1.31 5.31 8.11
N ALA A 191 -0.10 5.50 8.59
CA ALA A 191 0.61 6.76 8.52
C ALA A 191 1.09 7.09 7.10
N HIS A 192 1.17 6.12 6.18
CA HIS A 192 1.59 6.39 4.81
C HIS A 192 0.56 7.30 4.12
N PRO A 193 0.96 8.49 3.65
CA PRO A 193 0.01 9.49 3.18
C PRO A 193 -0.77 9.12 1.91
N GLN A 194 -0.59 7.95 1.28
CA GLN A 194 -0.96 7.58 -0.11
C GLN A 194 -2.46 7.64 -0.51
N THR A 195 -3.29 8.42 0.17
CA THR A 195 -4.75 8.36 0.00
C THR A 195 -5.37 9.75 -0.11
N CYS A 196 -5.34 10.32 -1.31
CA CYS A 196 -6.37 11.30 -1.64
C CYS A 196 -7.71 10.55 -1.80
N GLY A 197 -8.78 11.09 -1.21
CA GLY A 197 -10.20 10.80 -1.50
C GLY A 197 -10.71 9.38 -1.24
N ASP A 198 -10.09 8.39 -1.88
CA ASP A 198 -10.65 7.06 -2.11
C ASP A 198 -9.69 5.93 -1.69
N GLY A 199 -8.49 6.29 -1.22
CA GLY A 199 -7.44 5.35 -0.84
C GLY A 199 -7.65 4.63 0.50
N LEU A 200 -8.70 4.96 1.26
CA LEU A 200 -8.92 4.39 2.59
C LEU A 200 -9.22 2.88 2.54
N ALA A 201 -10.16 2.47 1.68
CA ALA A 201 -10.50 1.06 1.51
C ALA A 201 -9.33 0.25 0.96
N LEU A 202 -8.49 0.88 0.12
CA LEU A 202 -7.30 0.25 -0.43
C LEU A 202 -6.22 0.05 0.63
N VAL A 203 -5.93 1.07 1.45
CA VAL A 203 -4.94 0.93 2.53
C VAL A 203 -5.42 -0.04 3.61
N PHE A 204 -6.71 -0.02 3.95
CA PHE A 204 -7.28 -1.04 4.83
C PHE A 204 -7.09 -2.44 4.23
N GLY A 205 -7.31 -2.60 2.93
CA GLY A 205 -7.02 -3.85 2.23
C GLY A 205 -5.56 -4.29 2.30
N ASP A 206 -4.61 -3.36 2.11
CA ASP A 206 -3.17 -3.62 2.23
C ASP A 206 -2.79 -4.07 3.65
N MET A 207 -3.42 -3.48 4.67
CA MET A 207 -3.27 -3.91 6.06
C MET A 207 -3.81 -5.32 6.28
N GLU A 208 -4.98 -5.65 5.73
CA GLU A 208 -5.56 -6.99 5.82
C GLU A 208 -4.66 -8.04 5.16
N VAL A 209 -4.02 -7.70 4.03
CA VAL A 209 -3.02 -8.56 3.40
C VAL A 209 -1.86 -8.84 4.36
N ARG A 210 -1.32 -7.82 5.03
CA ARG A 210 -0.24 -8.01 6.02
C ARG A 210 -0.66 -8.90 7.18
N VAL A 211 -1.87 -8.69 7.73
CA VAL A 211 -2.42 -9.53 8.79
C VAL A 211 -2.57 -10.98 8.33
N GLN A 212 -3.04 -11.22 7.11
CA GLN A 212 -3.21 -12.57 6.58
C GLN A 212 -1.85 -13.28 6.37
N ILE A 213 -0.85 -12.59 5.80
CA ILE A 213 0.50 -13.15 5.65
C ILE A 213 1.08 -13.51 7.02
N PHE A 214 0.97 -12.61 7.99
CA PHE A 214 1.43 -12.86 9.36
C PHE A 214 0.74 -14.10 9.97
N SER A 215 -0.58 -14.17 9.87
CA SER A 215 -1.37 -15.31 10.38
C SER A 215 -0.98 -16.65 9.74
N ILE A 216 -0.68 -16.64 8.43
CA ILE A 216 -0.17 -17.83 7.75
C ILE A 216 1.19 -18.24 8.34
N MET A 217 2.09 -17.29 8.58
CA MET A 217 3.43 -17.58 9.12
C MET A 217 3.42 -18.01 10.60
N SER A 218 2.57 -17.41 11.43
CA SER A 218 2.56 -17.64 12.88
C SER A 218 1.70 -18.82 13.32
N SER A 219 0.58 -19.05 12.63
CA SER A 219 -0.52 -19.88 13.17
C SER A 219 -0.85 -21.10 12.30
N THR A 220 -0.26 -21.22 11.11
CA THR A 220 -0.47 -22.40 10.24
C THR A 220 0.59 -23.47 10.51
N PRO A 221 0.23 -24.77 10.58
CA PRO A 221 1.20 -25.86 10.68
C PRO A 221 2.23 -25.85 9.55
N ALA A 222 3.50 -26.14 9.86
CA ALA A 222 4.62 -26.06 8.91
C ALA A 222 4.44 -26.89 7.62
N SER A 223 3.63 -27.94 7.64
CA SER A 223 3.29 -28.75 6.46
C SER A 223 2.31 -28.05 5.50
N ALA A 224 1.43 -27.20 6.02
CA ALA A 224 0.41 -26.49 5.25
C ALA A 224 0.85 -25.07 4.82
N GLN A 225 1.88 -24.50 5.47
CA GLN A 225 2.40 -23.17 5.18
C GLN A 225 2.77 -22.94 3.70
N PRO A 226 3.53 -23.83 3.01
CA PRO A 226 3.92 -23.58 1.61
C PRO A 226 2.72 -23.38 0.69
N ARG A 227 1.67 -24.20 0.87
CA ARG A 227 0.45 -24.16 0.06
C ARG A 227 -0.37 -22.91 0.32
N LYS A 228 -0.50 -22.49 1.60
CA LYS A 228 -1.23 -21.26 1.94
C LYS A 228 -0.51 -20.00 1.46
N LEU A 229 0.81 -19.93 1.65
CA LEU A 229 1.61 -18.81 1.16
C LEU A 229 1.59 -18.75 -0.36
N PHE A 230 1.68 -19.88 -1.06
CA PHE A 230 1.55 -19.90 -2.52
C PHE A 230 0.20 -19.35 -2.99
N ARG A 231 -0.93 -19.78 -2.37
CA ARG A 231 -2.26 -19.23 -2.69
C ARG A 231 -2.32 -17.72 -2.46
N MET A 232 -1.75 -17.24 -1.35
CA MET A 232 -1.65 -15.81 -1.06
C MET A 232 -0.85 -15.07 -2.14
N THR A 233 0.34 -15.56 -2.49
CA THR A 233 1.20 -14.98 -3.53
C THR A 233 0.49 -14.93 -4.89
N ARG A 234 -0.23 -16.00 -5.26
CA ARG A 234 -1.09 -16.04 -6.45
C ARG A 234 -2.17 -14.97 -6.40
N SER A 235 -2.94 -14.89 -5.31
CA SER A 235 -3.99 -13.89 -5.15
C SER A 235 -3.47 -12.45 -5.16
N LEU A 236 -2.26 -12.21 -4.68
CA LEU A 236 -1.61 -10.91 -4.78
C LEU A 236 -1.14 -10.58 -6.20
N ASP A 237 -0.61 -11.55 -6.97
CA ASP A 237 -0.32 -11.32 -8.39
C ASP A 237 -1.58 -10.95 -9.17
N ARG A 238 -2.70 -11.66 -8.92
CA ARG A 238 -4.00 -11.32 -9.50
C ARG A 238 -4.39 -9.88 -9.16
N LEU A 239 -4.25 -9.48 -7.89
CA LEU A 239 -4.56 -8.11 -7.46
C LEU A 239 -3.70 -7.07 -8.20
N ASP A 240 -2.41 -7.33 -8.37
CA ASP A 240 -1.51 -6.43 -9.12
C ASP A 240 -1.90 -6.35 -10.60
N GLN A 241 -2.36 -7.45 -11.22
CA GLN A 241 -2.84 -7.40 -12.60
C GLN A 241 -4.16 -6.64 -12.72
N VAL A 242 -5.10 -6.84 -11.78
CA VAL A 242 -6.34 -6.05 -11.72
C VAL A 242 -6.02 -4.57 -11.66
N GLU A 243 -5.05 -4.17 -10.83
CA GLU A 243 -4.59 -2.81 -10.72
C GLU A 243 -3.99 -2.28 -12.04
N LYS A 244 -3.13 -3.08 -12.71
CA LYS A 244 -2.54 -2.70 -14.00
C LYS A 244 -3.59 -2.51 -15.09
N ILE A 245 -4.56 -3.41 -15.18
CA ILE A 245 -5.66 -3.33 -16.15
C ILE A 245 -6.48 -2.08 -15.90
N ALA A 246 -6.85 -1.80 -14.64
CA ALA A 246 -7.58 -0.58 -14.30
C ALA A 246 -6.79 0.70 -14.66
N LEU A 247 -5.49 0.74 -14.36
CA LEU A 247 -4.63 1.88 -14.71
C LEU A 247 -4.46 2.07 -16.22
N HIS A 248 -4.39 0.97 -16.98
CA HIS A 248 -4.33 1.03 -18.44
C HIS A 248 -5.63 1.59 -19.03
N GLU A 249 -6.77 1.13 -18.54
CA GLU A 249 -8.10 1.62 -18.95
C GLU A 249 -8.27 3.11 -18.64
N ILE A 250 -7.84 3.54 -17.45
CA ILE A 250 -7.82 4.95 -17.05
C ILE A 250 -6.98 5.78 -18.03
N ALA A 251 -5.76 5.33 -18.31
CA ALA A 251 -4.86 6.04 -19.22
C ALA A 251 -5.43 6.12 -20.64
N PHE A 252 -6.06 5.06 -21.13
CA PHE A 252 -6.71 5.01 -22.43
C PHE A 252 -7.87 6.02 -22.55
N ARG A 253 -8.76 6.05 -21.54
CA ARG A 253 -9.88 7.01 -21.48
C ARG A 253 -9.39 8.45 -21.37
N GLN A 254 -8.38 8.70 -20.54
CA GLN A 254 -7.77 10.04 -20.38
C GLN A 254 -7.13 10.53 -21.70
N ALA A 255 -6.43 9.66 -22.43
CA ALA A 255 -5.87 9.97 -23.74
C ALA A 255 -6.95 10.32 -24.78
N SER A 256 -8.17 9.79 -24.60
CA SER A 256 -9.34 10.09 -25.44
C SER A 256 -10.08 11.37 -25.03
N GLY A 257 -9.57 12.10 -24.03
CA GLY A 257 -10.14 13.36 -23.55
C GLY A 257 -11.30 13.20 -22.56
N GLU A 258 -11.56 11.99 -22.07
CA GLU A 258 -12.60 11.75 -21.07
C GLU A 258 -12.15 12.18 -19.68
N ARG A 259 -13.09 12.74 -18.90
CA ARG A 259 -12.89 12.95 -17.46
C ARG A 259 -13.17 11.63 -16.75
N VAL A 260 -12.13 11.05 -16.15
CA VAL A 260 -12.18 9.76 -15.48
C VAL A 260 -11.98 9.94 -13.99
N ASP A 261 -12.83 9.30 -13.20
CA ASP A 261 -12.58 9.10 -11.78
C ASP A 261 -11.71 7.84 -11.61
N GLU A 262 -10.41 8.04 -11.41
CA GLU A 262 -9.43 6.94 -11.34
C GLU A 262 -9.75 5.97 -10.22
N ALA A 263 -10.23 6.46 -9.09
CA ALA A 263 -10.49 5.64 -7.93
C ALA A 263 -11.72 4.77 -8.11
N GLU A 264 -12.80 5.33 -8.65
CA GLU A 264 -14.01 4.56 -8.92
C GLU A 264 -13.73 3.47 -9.97
N VAL A 265 -12.93 3.75 -11.00
CA VAL A 265 -12.55 2.70 -11.98
C VAL A 265 -11.76 1.57 -11.31
N ARG A 266 -10.73 1.89 -10.51
CA ARG A 266 -9.94 0.89 -9.79
C ARG A 266 -10.79 0.06 -8.83
N LEU A 267 -11.69 0.72 -8.10
CA LEU A 267 -12.59 0.08 -7.15
C LEU A 267 -13.61 -0.82 -7.85
N ALA A 268 -14.14 -0.42 -9.01
CA ALA A 268 -15.05 -1.24 -9.80
C ALA A 268 -14.42 -2.56 -10.25
N TYR A 269 -13.18 -2.53 -10.74
CA TYR A 269 -12.45 -3.75 -11.11
C TYR A 269 -12.17 -4.64 -9.89
N ARG A 270 -11.72 -4.06 -8.77
CA ARG A 270 -11.45 -4.81 -7.53
C ARG A 270 -12.71 -5.45 -6.95
N VAL A 271 -13.80 -4.70 -6.82
CA VAL A 271 -15.09 -5.19 -6.30
C VAL A 271 -15.72 -6.22 -7.24
N GLY A 272 -15.67 -5.98 -8.55
CA GLY A 272 -16.22 -6.89 -9.55
C GLY A 272 -15.47 -8.22 -9.65
N LEU A 273 -14.16 -8.22 -9.41
CA LEU A 273 -13.32 -9.41 -9.56
C LEU A 273 -12.93 -10.12 -8.26
N GLN A 274 -13.11 -9.50 -7.10
CA GLN A 274 -12.63 -10.04 -5.82
C GLN A 274 -13.08 -11.48 -5.53
N ALA A 275 -14.35 -11.80 -5.76
CA ALA A 275 -14.87 -13.14 -5.48
C ALA A 275 -14.34 -14.18 -6.49
N ARG A 276 -14.29 -13.81 -7.77
CA ARG A 276 -13.88 -14.70 -8.87
C ARG A 276 -12.38 -14.98 -8.87
N LEU A 277 -11.57 -14.00 -8.46
CA LEU A 277 -10.10 -14.09 -8.43
C LEU A 277 -9.54 -14.36 -7.03
N GLU A 278 -10.39 -14.50 -6.00
CA GLU A 278 -9.98 -14.67 -4.61
C GLU A 278 -9.03 -13.55 -4.15
N LEU A 279 -9.36 -12.29 -4.49
CA LEU A 279 -8.49 -11.14 -4.20
C LEU A 279 -8.49 -10.84 -2.69
N PRO A 280 -7.33 -10.70 -2.04
CA PRO A 280 -7.25 -10.56 -0.60
C PRO A 280 -7.51 -9.11 -0.19
N GLY A 281 -8.22 -8.91 0.93
CA GLY A 281 -8.42 -7.57 1.52
C GLY A 281 -9.23 -6.60 0.67
N GLN A 282 -10.05 -7.08 -0.26
CA GLN A 282 -10.84 -6.19 -1.11
C GLN A 282 -12.16 -5.77 -0.44
N PRO A 283 -12.62 -4.53 -0.68
CA PRO A 283 -13.94 -4.11 -0.26
C PRO A 283 -15.02 -4.93 -0.97
N ARG A 284 -16.19 -5.05 -0.33
CA ARG A 284 -17.31 -5.85 -0.85
C ARG A 284 -18.23 -5.08 -1.77
N THR A 285 -18.34 -3.78 -1.52
CA THR A 285 -19.28 -2.90 -2.18
C THR A 285 -18.63 -1.57 -2.52
N MET A 286 -19.33 -0.80 -3.35
CA MET A 286 -18.88 0.47 -3.90
C MET A 286 -20.07 1.40 -4.01
N LEU A 287 -19.93 2.66 -3.58
CA LEU A 287 -21.02 3.63 -3.58
C LEU A 287 -21.38 4.11 -5.00
N PHE A 288 -20.38 4.30 -5.87
CA PHE A 288 -20.57 4.93 -7.17
C PHE A 288 -20.16 4.05 -8.36
N SER A 289 -20.56 2.78 -8.34
CA SER A 289 -20.27 1.81 -9.42
C SER A 289 -20.69 2.30 -10.82
N ALA A 290 -21.80 3.05 -10.92
CA ALA A 290 -22.28 3.62 -12.18
C ALA A 290 -21.36 4.70 -12.78
N ILE A 291 -20.56 5.38 -11.96
CA ILE A 291 -19.65 6.45 -12.40
C ILE A 291 -18.38 5.85 -13.04
N ALA A 292 -17.97 4.66 -12.60
CA ALA A 292 -16.79 3.98 -13.11
C ALA A 292 -16.91 3.52 -14.57
N ARG A 293 -18.14 3.31 -15.09
CA ARG A 293 -18.39 2.82 -16.47
C ARG A 293 -17.53 1.59 -16.82
N VAL A 294 -17.39 0.65 -15.88
CA VAL A 294 -16.75 -0.65 -16.11
C VAL A 294 -17.89 -1.66 -16.33
N SER A 295 -17.91 -2.29 -17.51
CA SER A 295 -18.95 -3.25 -17.88
C SER A 295 -18.59 -4.68 -17.44
N GLU A 296 -19.58 -5.57 -17.39
CA GLU A 296 -19.33 -7.00 -17.12
C GLU A 296 -18.44 -7.63 -18.21
N ALA A 297 -18.48 -7.13 -19.44
CA ALA A 297 -17.60 -7.58 -20.51
C ALA A 297 -16.14 -7.21 -20.23
N ASP A 298 -15.89 -6.01 -19.68
CA ASP A 298 -14.55 -5.57 -19.28
C ASP A 298 -14.02 -6.41 -18.12
N LEU A 299 -14.88 -6.69 -17.12
CA LEU A 299 -14.54 -7.58 -16.01
C LEU A 299 -14.23 -9.00 -16.50
N GLN A 300 -15.03 -9.53 -17.43
CA GLN A 300 -14.80 -10.86 -17.99
C GLN A 300 -13.51 -10.93 -18.81
N ALA A 301 -13.19 -9.89 -19.58
CA ALA A 301 -11.93 -9.80 -20.33
C ALA A 301 -10.74 -9.77 -19.37
N ALA A 302 -10.79 -8.92 -18.35
CA ALA A 302 -9.76 -8.83 -17.31
C ALA A 302 -9.58 -10.16 -16.56
N TYR A 303 -10.66 -10.84 -16.20
CA TYR A 303 -10.60 -12.16 -15.59
C TYR A 303 -9.85 -13.16 -16.46
N ASN A 304 -10.20 -13.25 -17.75
CA ASN A 304 -9.58 -14.20 -18.68
C ASN A 304 -8.07 -13.90 -18.84
N GLU A 305 -7.69 -12.64 -19.03
CA GLU A 305 -6.29 -12.23 -19.15
C GLU A 305 -5.46 -12.64 -17.93
N ILE A 306 -6.02 -12.45 -16.73
CA ILE A 306 -5.34 -12.78 -15.47
C ILE A 306 -5.18 -14.29 -15.31
N ILE A 307 -6.20 -15.07 -15.62
CA ILE A 307 -6.13 -16.54 -15.52
C ILE A 307 -5.16 -17.12 -16.55
N ASP A 308 -5.20 -16.64 -17.80
CA ASP A 308 -4.30 -17.10 -18.85
C ASP A 308 -2.83 -16.79 -18.50
N ARG A 309 -2.58 -15.65 -17.86
CA ARG A 309 -1.25 -15.26 -17.39
C ARG A 309 -0.64 -16.26 -16.40
N GLU A 310 -1.43 -16.95 -15.57
CA GLU A 310 -0.92 -17.92 -14.58
C GLU A 310 -0.17 -19.09 -15.23
N THR A 311 -0.42 -19.34 -16.52
CA THR A 311 0.29 -20.38 -17.28
C THR A 311 1.65 -19.94 -17.81
N THR A 312 1.97 -18.64 -17.72
CA THR A 312 3.16 -18.05 -18.33
C THR A 312 4.35 -18.02 -17.38
N PRO A 313 5.60 -18.02 -17.90
CA PRO A 313 6.79 -17.84 -17.07
C PRO A 313 6.79 -16.53 -16.26
N ALA A 314 6.15 -15.49 -16.79
CA ALA A 314 6.09 -14.17 -16.16
C ALA A 314 5.33 -14.18 -14.83
N PHE A 315 4.40 -15.11 -14.61
CA PHE A 315 3.69 -15.30 -13.35
C PHE A 315 4.62 -15.82 -12.24
N PHE A 316 5.42 -16.85 -12.52
CA PHE A 316 6.39 -17.34 -11.53
C PHE A 316 7.50 -16.32 -11.27
N GLN A 317 7.90 -15.54 -12.27
CA GLN A 317 8.83 -14.43 -12.09
C GLN A 317 8.26 -13.34 -11.15
N SER A 318 6.99 -12.97 -11.29
CA SER A 318 6.37 -11.99 -10.38
C SER A 318 6.19 -12.54 -8.97
N MET A 319 6.01 -13.84 -8.79
CA MET A 319 6.00 -14.46 -7.45
C MET A 319 7.34 -14.33 -6.74
N ILE A 320 8.44 -14.73 -7.38
CA ILE A 320 9.77 -14.72 -6.75
C ILE A 320 10.31 -13.30 -6.55
N ALA A 321 9.80 -12.32 -7.31
CA ALA A 321 10.10 -10.92 -7.09
C ALA A 321 9.51 -10.37 -5.76
N ARG A 322 8.60 -11.10 -5.12
CA ARG A 322 8.06 -10.72 -3.80
C ARG A 322 8.99 -11.20 -2.69
N GLU A 323 9.53 -10.24 -1.95
CA GLU A 323 10.51 -10.47 -0.89
C GLU A 323 10.05 -11.53 0.14
N PHE A 324 8.80 -11.47 0.60
CA PHE A 324 8.30 -12.43 1.60
C PHE A 324 8.26 -13.87 1.07
N TRP A 325 7.92 -14.07 -0.21
CA TRP A 325 7.84 -15.39 -0.82
C TRP A 325 9.25 -15.95 -1.02
N MET A 326 10.15 -15.14 -1.59
CA MET A 326 11.54 -15.52 -1.79
C MET A 326 12.23 -15.85 -0.46
N SER A 327 12.09 -14.98 0.54
CA SER A 327 12.66 -15.19 1.87
C SER A 327 12.12 -16.46 2.51
N TYR A 328 10.81 -16.73 2.39
CA TYR A 328 10.23 -17.97 2.89
C TYR A 328 10.83 -19.20 2.22
N LEU A 329 10.99 -19.20 0.88
CA LEU A 329 11.59 -20.31 0.15
C LEU A 329 13.04 -20.55 0.59
N GLU A 330 13.85 -19.49 0.67
CA GLU A 330 15.26 -19.61 1.06
C GLU A 330 15.44 -20.13 2.49
N ILE A 331 14.58 -19.71 3.42
CA ILE A 331 14.63 -20.17 4.82
C ILE A 331 14.12 -21.62 4.92
N ARG A 332 12.95 -21.91 4.34
CA ARG A 332 12.30 -23.21 4.51
C ARG A 332 13.03 -24.33 3.79
N TYR A 333 13.59 -24.04 2.62
CA TYR A 333 14.27 -24.98 1.73
C TYR A 333 15.78 -24.71 1.67
N ALA A 334 16.35 -24.12 2.73
CA ALA A 334 17.77 -23.82 2.81
C ALA A 334 18.70 -24.98 2.39
N PRO A 335 18.46 -26.25 2.80
CA PRO A 335 19.28 -27.39 2.36
C PRO A 335 19.27 -27.63 0.84
N GLU A 336 18.21 -27.20 0.14
CA GLU A 336 18.06 -27.36 -1.31
C GLU A 336 18.63 -26.15 -2.08
N PHE A 337 18.61 -24.95 -1.47
CA PHE A 337 19.27 -23.77 -2.02
C PHE A 337 20.79 -23.82 -1.86
N GLU A 338 21.31 -24.49 -0.84
CA GLU A 338 22.74 -24.51 -0.54
C GLU A 338 23.60 -25.04 -1.71
N PRO A 339 23.29 -26.20 -2.33
CA PRO A 339 24.03 -26.68 -3.50
C PRO A 339 23.99 -25.72 -4.70
N VAL A 340 22.94 -24.90 -4.82
CA VAL A 340 22.83 -23.87 -5.89
C VAL A 340 23.73 -22.67 -5.59
N LYS A 341 23.86 -22.28 -4.31
CA LYS A 341 24.67 -21.13 -3.86
C LYS A 341 26.16 -21.44 -3.80
N GLN A 342 26.52 -22.67 -3.43
CA GLN A 342 27.89 -23.10 -3.16
C GLN A 342 28.91 -22.82 -4.30
N PRO A 343 28.62 -23.12 -5.58
CA PRO A 343 29.57 -22.85 -6.67
C PRO A 343 29.94 -21.37 -6.80
N PHE A 344 29.00 -20.47 -6.52
CA PHE A 344 29.24 -19.03 -6.59
C PHE A 344 30.01 -18.53 -5.38
N ASN A 345 29.73 -19.06 -4.18
CA ASN A 345 30.50 -18.74 -2.98
C ASN A 345 31.97 -19.16 -3.15
N GLN A 346 32.23 -20.34 -3.71
CA GLN A 346 33.59 -20.80 -4.01
C GLN A 346 34.31 -19.91 -5.03
N ARG A 347 33.59 -19.44 -6.07
CA ARG A 347 34.14 -18.47 -7.04
C ARG A 347 34.47 -17.12 -6.42
N LEU A 348 33.66 -16.64 -5.46
CA LEU A 348 33.95 -15.40 -4.73
C LEU A 348 35.18 -15.56 -3.82
N VAL A 349 35.27 -16.66 -3.07
CA VAL A 349 36.44 -16.95 -2.23
C VAL A 349 37.71 -17.04 -3.08
N ALA A 350 37.66 -17.78 -4.19
CA ALA A 350 38.80 -17.88 -5.09
C ALA A 350 39.21 -16.53 -5.71
N LEU A 351 38.24 -15.63 -5.93
CA LEU A 351 38.48 -14.27 -6.42
C LEU A 351 39.15 -13.39 -5.35
N ASP A 352 38.71 -13.50 -4.09
CA ASP A 352 39.27 -12.76 -2.95
C ASP A 352 40.70 -13.22 -2.58
N GLU A 353 41.06 -14.47 -2.91
CA GLU A 353 42.39 -15.04 -2.67
C GLU A 353 43.41 -14.69 -3.77
N LEU A 354 43.01 -14.04 -4.87
CA LEU A 354 43.94 -13.64 -5.93
C LEU A 354 44.90 -12.53 -5.45
N PRO A 355 46.21 -12.62 -5.77
CA PRO A 355 47.16 -11.57 -5.43
C PRO A 355 46.79 -10.21 -6.08
N PRO A 356 47.01 -9.07 -5.40
CA PRO A 356 46.73 -7.72 -5.94
C PRO A 356 47.43 -7.43 -7.27
N ASP A 357 48.55 -8.13 -7.51
CA ASP A 357 49.39 -7.96 -8.70
C ASP A 357 48.78 -8.62 -9.96
N GLN A 358 47.77 -9.48 -9.78
CA GLN A 358 47.15 -10.28 -10.84
C GLN A 358 45.83 -9.71 -11.35
N GLN A 359 45.26 -8.72 -10.66
CA GLN A 359 43.96 -8.15 -11.01
C GLN A 359 43.84 -6.69 -10.56
N SER A 360 43.32 -5.82 -11.42
CA SER A 360 43.01 -4.45 -11.03
C SER A 360 41.70 -4.38 -10.24
N ASP A 361 41.53 -3.34 -9.41
CA ASP A 361 40.29 -3.09 -8.67
C ASP A 361 39.05 -3.07 -9.58
N GLN A 362 39.18 -2.52 -10.80
CA GLN A 362 38.08 -2.49 -11.77
C GLN A 362 37.72 -3.90 -12.25
N GLN A 363 38.72 -4.73 -12.58
CA GLN A 363 38.49 -6.11 -12.99
C GLN A 363 37.88 -6.94 -11.86
N TYR A 364 38.26 -6.67 -10.61
CA TYR A 364 37.69 -7.31 -9.42
C TYR A 364 36.20 -6.99 -9.26
N ILE A 365 35.83 -5.71 -9.32
CA ILE A 365 34.43 -5.27 -9.26
C ILE A 365 33.60 -5.86 -10.42
N GLU A 366 34.14 -5.89 -11.63
CA GLU A 366 33.47 -6.48 -12.80
C GLU A 366 33.20 -7.97 -12.60
N GLN A 367 34.17 -8.73 -12.09
CA GLN A 367 34.02 -10.17 -11.84
C GLN A 367 33.03 -10.46 -10.71
N ILE A 368 33.04 -9.70 -9.61
CA ILE A 368 32.00 -9.79 -8.58
C ILE A 368 30.62 -9.52 -9.18
N GLY A 369 30.50 -8.50 -10.03
CA GLY A 369 29.25 -8.17 -10.69
C GLY A 369 28.74 -9.31 -11.59
N VAL A 370 29.62 -9.97 -12.32
CA VAL A 370 29.29 -11.16 -13.14
C VAL A 370 28.82 -12.30 -12.24
N ILE A 371 29.60 -12.67 -11.22
CA ILE A 371 29.26 -13.77 -10.31
C ILE A 371 27.93 -13.50 -9.59
N SER A 372 27.70 -12.26 -9.17
CA SER A 372 26.46 -11.87 -8.48
C SER A 372 25.24 -12.01 -9.38
N ARG A 373 25.31 -11.56 -10.64
CA ARG A 373 24.21 -11.72 -11.61
C ARG A 373 23.93 -13.18 -11.96
N GLU A 374 24.98 -13.98 -12.15
CA GLU A 374 24.84 -15.42 -12.42
C GLU A 374 24.23 -16.16 -11.22
N ARG A 375 24.68 -15.82 -10.01
CA ARG A 375 24.14 -16.35 -8.75
C ARG A 375 22.66 -16.00 -8.60
N GLU A 376 22.30 -14.73 -8.79
CA GLU A 376 20.91 -14.26 -8.72
C GLU A 376 20.03 -15.01 -9.72
N ARG A 377 20.50 -15.17 -10.96
CA ARG A 377 19.78 -15.93 -11.98
C ARG A 377 19.57 -17.39 -11.59
N ALA A 378 20.61 -18.08 -11.12
CA ALA A 378 20.52 -19.48 -10.71
C ALA A 378 19.57 -19.68 -9.51
N ILE A 379 19.64 -18.78 -8.53
CA ILE A 379 18.75 -18.76 -7.37
C ILE A 379 17.29 -18.54 -7.83
N ASN A 380 17.05 -17.59 -8.73
CA ASN A 380 15.73 -17.29 -9.26
C ASN A 380 15.14 -18.44 -10.08
N GLU A 381 15.94 -19.08 -10.94
CA GLU A 381 15.53 -20.26 -11.72
C GLU A 381 15.17 -21.44 -10.79
N PHE A 382 15.94 -21.65 -9.72
CA PHE A 382 15.63 -22.65 -8.71
C PHE A 382 14.34 -22.32 -7.94
N ALA A 383 14.18 -21.07 -7.48
CA ALA A 383 12.98 -20.60 -6.79
C ALA A 383 11.70 -20.73 -7.66
N ILE A 384 11.81 -20.46 -8.96
CA ILE A 384 10.70 -20.69 -9.93
C ILE A 384 10.35 -22.18 -10.01
N THR A 385 11.36 -23.05 -10.09
CA THR A 385 11.14 -24.50 -10.15
C THR A 385 10.42 -25.02 -8.90
N LEU A 386 10.88 -24.59 -7.72
CA LEU A 386 10.25 -24.93 -6.45
C LEU A 386 8.82 -24.37 -6.35
N SER A 387 8.60 -23.13 -6.82
CA SER A 387 7.26 -22.52 -6.86
C SER A 387 6.29 -23.32 -7.75
N ARG A 388 6.75 -23.87 -8.88
CA ARG A 388 5.94 -24.75 -9.75
C ARG A 388 5.57 -26.05 -9.06
N GLN A 389 6.50 -26.70 -8.37
CA GLN A 389 6.23 -27.93 -7.62
C GLN A 389 5.18 -27.70 -6.52
N ILE A 390 5.27 -26.56 -5.82
CA ILE A 390 4.26 -26.16 -4.82
C ILE A 390 2.91 -25.90 -5.50
N ALA A 391 2.89 -25.26 -6.68
CA ALA A 391 1.68 -25.02 -7.45
C ALA A 391 0.95 -26.32 -7.84
N GLU A 392 1.70 -27.31 -8.35
CA GLU A 392 1.17 -28.63 -8.70
C GLU A 392 0.55 -29.32 -7.47
N ALA A 393 1.25 -29.29 -6.33
CA ALA A 393 0.73 -29.85 -5.08
C ALA A 393 -0.54 -29.15 -4.58
N VAL A 394 -0.69 -27.83 -4.84
CA VAL A 394 -1.92 -27.09 -4.53
C VAL A 394 -3.08 -27.53 -5.43
N ASN A 395 -2.84 -27.70 -6.73
CA ASN A 395 -3.86 -28.07 -7.71
C ASN A 395 -4.35 -29.51 -7.52
N ILE A 396 -3.47 -30.45 -7.18
CA ILE A 396 -3.83 -31.86 -6.90
C ILE A 396 -4.75 -31.98 -5.68
N THR A 397 -4.63 -31.06 -4.69
CA THR A 397 -5.45 -31.12 -3.47
C THR A 397 -6.77 -30.34 -3.59
N ALA A 398 -7.02 -29.69 -4.74
CA ALA A 398 -8.26 -28.98 -5.03
C ALA A 398 -9.26 -29.82 -5.85
N GLN A 399 -8.81 -30.97 -6.37
CA GLN A 399 -9.64 -32.06 -6.89
C GLN A 399 -9.95 -33.04 -5.76
#